data_AF-A0A9E4Z806-F1
#
_entry.id   AF-A0A9E4Z806-F1
#
_cell.length_a   1.000
_cell.length_b   1.000
_cell.length_c   1.000
_cell.angle_alpha   90.00
_cell.angle_beta   90.00
_cell.angle_gamma   90.00
#
_symmetry.space_group_name_H-M   'P 1'
#
loop_
_entity.id
_entity.type
_entity.pdbx_description
1 polymer ?
#
loop_
_entity_poly.entity_id
_entity_poly.type
_entity_poly.pdbx_seq_one_letter_code
_entity_poly.pdbx_strand_id
1 'polypeptide(L)'
;MVSNRQPYVHDLVGGELSYASPAGGLTTAIDPLMQECGGTWVAYGGGKGDWLAVDDQNRIQVPPDDPSYTLRLVWLTEQQQQGYYYGFSNEGLWPLCHNAFVEPTFKSSDWETYKAVNSEFANAVLDEVDGRPAAVFTQDYHLALLPRLLREADPDIITGQFWHIPWPTYEIFRICPWGDQLLDGLLGNDLLGFHIGDHCDNFMEAAYRVLGARVHDEYNLVYQRDEPTLVRPFPISVDFEQITQESQSPEVTAEVERLTEEMGLGGMIVGLGIDRIDYTKGIPHRIRAFGRFLEKYPDYVGKIVFIQAGVMSRTDIDAYQLLSDQIDEELDKVNSRFGTDNWLPIMYLPDDLPSVTLAALRRIANFCVVSSLHDGMNLVAKEYVASRFDEDGVLILSPFTGAASELTDSVIVNPYATEEFATAICEAVEMPYEMRHDRMVRMRSVVEENNIYMWAARLFVDLMQGTRRSRRPIRSF
;
A
#
# COMPACT_ATOMS: atom_id res chain seq x y z
N MET A 1 -5.07 4.43 17.11
CA MET A 1 -5.01 4.07 15.68
C MET A 1 -6.30 3.36 15.30
N VAL A 2 -6.81 3.52 14.07
CA VAL A 2 -7.96 2.75 13.57
C VAL A 2 -7.71 2.32 12.13
N SER A 3 -7.86 1.04 11.80
CA SER A 3 -7.70 0.53 10.44
C SER A 3 -8.61 -0.67 10.17
N ASN A 4 -8.84 -0.99 8.90
CA ASN A 4 -9.54 -2.22 8.55
C ASN A 4 -8.74 -3.48 8.90
N ARG A 5 -7.43 -3.50 8.63
CA ARG A 5 -6.57 -4.66 8.92
C ARG A 5 -5.90 -4.54 10.27
N GLN A 6 -5.85 -5.64 11.01
CA GLN A 6 -5.09 -5.78 12.25
C GLN A 6 -3.61 -6.12 12.00
N PRO A 7 -2.69 -5.71 12.90
CA PRO A 7 -1.25 -5.99 12.78
C PRO A 7 -0.87 -7.43 13.15
N TYR A 8 -1.66 -8.10 14.00
CA TYR A 8 -1.46 -9.47 14.43
C TYR A 8 -2.76 -10.25 14.25
N VAL A 9 -2.70 -11.40 13.57
CA VAL A 9 -3.83 -12.29 13.32
C VAL A 9 -3.58 -13.59 14.07
N HIS A 10 -4.55 -14.02 14.89
CA HIS A 10 -4.43 -15.27 15.62
C HIS A 10 -5.19 -16.39 14.92
N ASP A 11 -4.57 -17.56 14.86
CA ASP A 11 -5.13 -18.78 14.29
C ASP A 11 -4.85 -20.00 15.18
N LEU A 12 -5.63 -21.06 14.98
CA LEU A 12 -5.47 -22.33 15.67
C LEU A 12 -4.65 -23.29 14.81
N VAL A 13 -3.42 -23.58 15.22
CA VAL A 13 -2.53 -24.55 14.57
C VAL A 13 -2.32 -25.73 15.53
N GLY A 14 -2.79 -26.91 15.13
CA GLY A 14 -2.69 -28.11 15.97
C GLY A 14 -3.48 -28.06 17.28
N GLY A 15 -4.44 -27.13 17.41
CA GLY A 15 -5.20 -26.90 18.65
C GLY A 15 -4.57 -25.91 19.61
N GLU A 16 -3.39 -25.37 19.28
CA GLU A 16 -2.74 -24.29 20.02
C GLU A 16 -2.96 -22.96 19.31
N LEU A 17 -3.04 -21.89 20.09
CA LEU A 17 -3.14 -20.53 19.57
C LEU A 17 -1.77 -20.12 19.04
N SER A 18 -1.75 -19.76 17.77
CA SER A 18 -0.59 -19.21 17.07
C SER A 18 -0.96 -17.84 16.50
N TYR A 19 0.04 -17.04 16.15
CA TYR A 19 -0.20 -15.74 15.54
C TYR A 19 0.72 -15.51 14.34
N ALA A 20 0.25 -14.69 13.40
CA ALA A 20 1.03 -14.24 12.26
C ALA A 20 0.88 -12.72 12.10
N SER A 21 1.94 -12.07 11.61
CA SER A 21 1.89 -10.66 11.20
C SER A 21 1.58 -10.61 9.71
N PRO A 22 0.44 -10.05 9.27
CA PRO A 22 0.08 -10.05 7.85
C PRO A 22 1.11 -9.30 7.00
N ALA A 23 1.49 -9.90 5.87
CA ALA A 23 2.27 -9.23 4.84
C ALA A 23 1.43 -8.10 4.20
N GLY A 24 1.57 -6.89 4.72
CA GLY A 24 0.80 -5.73 4.28
C GLY A 24 1.55 -4.44 4.57
N GLY A 25 1.88 -3.69 3.51
CA GLY A 25 2.67 -2.46 3.63
C GLY A 25 2.10 -1.42 4.60
N LEU A 26 0.77 -1.41 4.85
CA LEU A 26 0.16 -0.55 5.86
C LEU A 26 0.50 -0.98 7.29
N THR A 27 0.21 -2.23 7.64
CA THR A 27 0.34 -2.74 9.01
C THR A 27 1.81 -2.84 9.39
N THR A 28 2.66 -3.33 8.49
CA THR A 28 4.11 -3.41 8.70
C THR A 28 4.74 -2.03 8.89
N ALA A 29 4.25 -1.00 8.19
CA ALA A 29 4.79 0.35 8.33
C ALA A 29 4.33 1.07 9.61
N ILE A 30 3.12 0.77 10.09
CA ILE A 30 2.52 1.49 11.23
C ILE A 30 2.81 0.81 12.57
N ASP A 31 3.00 -0.51 12.58
CA ASP A 31 3.19 -1.30 13.80
C ASP A 31 4.36 -0.85 14.68
N PRO A 32 5.59 -0.63 14.15
CA PRO A 32 6.70 -0.10 14.97
C PRO A 32 6.36 1.23 15.64
N LEU A 33 5.52 2.03 15.00
CA LEU A 33 5.12 3.31 15.55
C LEU A 33 4.16 3.18 16.74
N MET A 34 3.26 2.20 16.68
CA MET A 34 2.35 1.88 17.78
C MET A 34 3.10 1.27 18.97
N GLN A 35 4.13 0.46 18.73
CA GLN A 35 4.97 -0.09 19.79
C GLN A 35 5.71 1.02 20.56
N GLU A 36 6.19 2.06 19.87
CA GLU A 36 6.85 3.22 20.49
C GLU A 36 5.87 4.19 21.17
N CYS A 37 4.70 4.45 20.56
CA CYS A 37 3.75 5.44 21.07
C CYS A 37 2.78 4.88 22.13
N GLY A 38 2.55 3.57 22.14
CA GLY A 38 1.51 2.93 22.94
C GLY A 38 0.09 3.28 22.50
N GLY A 39 -0.88 3.06 23.40
CA GLY A 39 -2.29 3.36 23.18
C GLY A 39 -3.08 2.18 22.62
N THR A 40 -4.19 2.49 21.94
CA THR A 40 -5.12 1.48 21.41
C THR A 40 -5.16 1.52 19.88
N TRP A 41 -5.03 0.35 19.26
CA TRP A 41 -5.31 0.13 17.85
C TRP A 41 -6.66 -0.58 17.72
N VAL A 42 -7.66 0.08 17.13
CA VAL A 42 -8.95 -0.53 16.81
C VAL A 42 -8.90 -1.09 15.39
N ALA A 43 -9.17 -2.39 15.22
CA ALA A 43 -9.13 -3.04 13.90
C ALA A 43 -10.19 -4.14 13.77
N TYR A 44 -10.49 -4.58 12.55
CA TYR A 44 -11.37 -5.74 12.37
C TYR A 44 -10.63 -7.05 12.72
N GLY A 45 -11.28 -7.90 13.52
CA GLY A 45 -10.78 -9.22 13.90
C GLY A 45 -11.13 -10.27 12.84
N GLY A 46 -10.14 -10.67 12.05
CA GLY A 46 -10.32 -11.59 10.91
C GLY A 46 -9.75 -13.00 11.10
N GLY A 47 -8.98 -13.22 12.17
CA GLY A 47 -8.37 -14.51 12.49
C GLY A 47 -9.37 -15.46 13.15
N LYS A 48 -9.26 -16.76 12.84
CA LYS A 48 -10.17 -17.76 13.43
C LYS A 48 -9.90 -17.95 14.93
N GLY A 49 -8.66 -17.71 15.34
CA GLY A 49 -8.21 -17.78 16.73
C GLY A 49 -8.42 -16.49 17.53
N ASP A 50 -8.75 -15.36 16.89
CA ASP A 50 -8.85 -14.06 17.57
C ASP A 50 -9.87 -14.07 18.71
N TRP A 51 -11.00 -14.77 18.54
CA TRP A 51 -12.03 -14.92 19.57
C TRP A 51 -11.54 -15.61 20.85
N LEU A 52 -10.48 -16.41 20.76
CA LEU A 52 -9.86 -17.08 21.90
C LEU A 52 -8.73 -16.25 22.52
N ALA A 53 -8.22 -15.26 21.78
CA ALA A 53 -7.11 -14.41 22.19
C ALA A 53 -7.57 -13.17 22.97
N VAL A 54 -8.80 -12.70 22.73
CA VAL A 54 -9.36 -11.48 23.34
C VAL A 54 -9.81 -11.65 24.79
N ASP A 55 -9.79 -10.56 25.54
CA ASP A 55 -10.51 -10.41 26.81
C ASP A 55 -12.03 -10.15 26.62
N ASP A 56 -12.75 -9.92 27.73
CA ASP A 56 -14.19 -9.65 27.75
C ASP A 56 -14.58 -8.33 27.08
N GLN A 57 -13.59 -7.47 26.81
CA GLN A 57 -13.74 -6.20 26.10
C GLN A 57 -13.21 -6.31 24.67
N ASN A 58 -12.99 -7.50 24.13
CA ASN A 58 -12.44 -7.71 22.79
C ASN A 58 -11.03 -7.11 22.59
N ARG A 59 -10.22 -7.05 23.65
CA ARG A 59 -8.86 -6.49 23.63
C ARG A 59 -7.81 -7.59 23.72
N ILE A 60 -6.66 -7.34 23.11
CA ILE A 60 -5.46 -8.19 23.15
C ILE A 60 -4.26 -7.26 23.39
N GLN A 61 -3.31 -7.67 24.23
CA GLN A 61 -2.03 -6.97 24.32
C GLN A 61 -1.09 -7.46 23.21
N VAL A 62 -0.45 -6.52 22.52
CA VAL A 62 0.37 -6.81 21.35
C VAL A 62 1.67 -5.97 21.36
N PRO A 63 2.75 -6.40 20.71
CA PRO A 63 2.97 -7.73 20.13
C PRO A 63 2.82 -8.87 21.17
N PRO A 64 2.37 -10.08 20.79
CA PRO A 64 2.14 -11.17 21.76
C PRO A 64 3.38 -11.55 22.59
N ASP A 65 4.56 -11.44 21.99
CA ASP A 65 5.83 -11.82 22.64
C ASP A 65 6.44 -10.70 23.51
N ASP A 66 6.12 -9.43 23.22
CA ASP A 66 6.57 -8.27 24.00
C ASP A 66 5.48 -7.17 24.04
N PRO A 67 4.43 -7.34 24.86
CA PRO A 67 3.31 -6.40 24.95
C PRO A 67 3.69 -4.93 25.15
N SER A 68 3.36 -4.07 24.18
CA SER A 68 3.62 -2.63 24.23
C SER A 68 2.38 -1.76 24.03
N TYR A 69 1.33 -2.27 23.36
CA TYR A 69 0.08 -1.54 23.16
C TYR A 69 -1.14 -2.49 23.11
N THR A 70 -2.34 -1.90 23.07
CA THR A 70 -3.60 -2.66 23.06
C THR A 70 -4.19 -2.73 21.65
N LEU A 71 -4.53 -3.93 21.19
CA LEU A 71 -5.35 -4.16 20.00
C LEU A 71 -6.80 -4.41 20.43
N ARG A 72 -7.74 -3.62 19.91
CA ARG A 72 -9.19 -3.75 20.15
C ARG A 72 -9.85 -4.22 18.87
N LEU A 73 -10.51 -5.37 18.93
CA LEU A 73 -11.13 -5.99 17.76
C LEU A 73 -12.60 -5.56 17.58
N VAL A 74 -12.95 -5.29 16.32
CA VAL A 74 -14.31 -5.08 15.82
C VAL A 74 -14.71 -6.32 15.04
N TRP A 75 -15.87 -6.88 15.36
CA TRP A 75 -16.33 -8.13 14.76
C TRP A 75 -17.33 -7.87 13.66
N LEU A 76 -17.03 -8.36 12.46
CA LEU A 76 -17.91 -8.24 11.31
C LEU A 76 -18.50 -9.60 10.93
N THR A 77 -19.81 -9.64 10.78
CA THR A 77 -20.53 -10.78 10.19
C THR A 77 -20.09 -11.01 8.73
N GLU A 78 -20.33 -12.21 8.21
CA GLU A 78 -20.06 -12.53 6.79
C GLU A 78 -20.79 -11.56 5.85
N GLN A 79 -22.04 -11.20 6.15
CA GLN A 79 -22.81 -10.23 5.37
C GLN A 79 -22.17 -8.84 5.39
N GLN A 80 -21.65 -8.41 6.55
CA GLN A 80 -20.93 -7.15 6.66
C GLN A 80 -19.62 -7.19 5.88
N GLN A 81 -18.84 -8.27 5.98
CA GLN A 81 -17.62 -8.43 5.18
C GLN A 81 -17.92 -8.38 3.69
N GLN A 82 -18.99 -9.04 3.23
CA GLN A 82 -19.41 -9.02 1.84
C GLN A 82 -19.78 -7.61 1.36
N GLY A 83 -20.64 -6.89 2.09
CA GLY A 83 -21.11 -5.57 1.66
C GLY A 83 -20.07 -4.45 1.84
N TYR A 84 -19.32 -4.46 2.94
CA TYR A 84 -18.37 -3.39 3.26
C TYR A 84 -16.98 -3.62 2.65
N TYR A 85 -16.37 -4.80 2.83
CA TYR A 85 -14.99 -5.04 2.40
C TYR A 85 -14.94 -5.46 0.93
N TYR A 86 -15.66 -6.50 0.54
CA TYR A 86 -15.65 -6.95 -0.85
C TYR A 86 -16.42 -5.97 -1.75
N GLY A 87 -17.67 -5.65 -1.40
CA GLY A 87 -18.53 -4.73 -2.16
C GLY A 87 -18.01 -3.29 -2.17
N PHE A 88 -18.46 -2.44 -1.24
CA PHE A 88 -18.24 -1.00 -1.35
C PHE A 88 -16.75 -0.61 -1.38
N SER A 89 -15.91 -1.24 -0.57
CA SER A 89 -14.49 -0.90 -0.50
C SER A 89 -13.71 -1.40 -1.73
N ASN A 90 -13.81 -2.68 -2.10
CA ASN A 90 -12.93 -3.28 -3.12
C ASN A 90 -13.57 -3.40 -4.52
N GLU A 91 -14.89 -3.51 -4.65
CA GLU A 91 -15.60 -3.40 -5.94
C GLU A 91 -15.97 -1.94 -6.27
N GLY A 92 -16.16 -1.08 -5.27
CA GLY A 92 -16.54 0.32 -5.45
C GLY A 92 -15.36 1.31 -5.39
N LEU A 93 -14.83 1.56 -4.19
CA LEU A 93 -13.82 2.61 -3.95
C LEU A 93 -12.46 2.30 -4.57
N TRP A 94 -11.99 1.05 -4.50
CA TRP A 94 -10.69 0.67 -5.05
C TRP A 94 -10.59 0.95 -6.56
N PRO A 95 -11.47 0.45 -7.44
CA PRO A 95 -11.45 0.80 -8.86
C PRO A 95 -11.78 2.28 -9.13
N LEU A 96 -12.64 2.92 -8.32
CA LEU A 96 -12.90 4.37 -8.46
C LEU A 96 -11.63 5.20 -8.29
N CYS A 97 -10.77 4.82 -7.35
CA CYS A 97 -9.55 5.55 -7.02
C CYS A 97 -8.34 5.12 -7.86
N HIS A 98 -8.40 3.95 -8.50
CA HIS A 98 -7.34 3.45 -9.35
C HIS A 98 -7.76 3.44 -10.82
N ASN A 99 -7.15 4.31 -11.64
CA ASN A 99 -7.39 4.41 -13.09
C ASN A 99 -6.78 3.24 -13.88
N ALA A 100 -7.07 2.00 -13.46
CA ALA A 100 -6.60 0.75 -14.05
C ALA A 100 -7.65 0.13 -14.99
N PHE A 101 -8.59 0.93 -15.50
CA PHE A 101 -9.65 0.53 -16.45
C PHE A 101 -10.57 -0.60 -15.96
N VAL A 102 -10.73 -0.75 -14.65
CA VAL A 102 -11.76 -1.60 -14.03
C VAL A 102 -12.92 -0.70 -13.61
N GLU A 103 -14.14 -1.04 -14.05
CA GLU A 103 -15.33 -0.26 -13.73
C GLU A 103 -15.72 -0.41 -12.24
N PRO A 104 -15.92 0.68 -11.48
CA PRO A 104 -16.39 0.59 -10.11
C PRO A 104 -17.86 0.17 -10.05
N THR A 105 -18.16 -0.79 -9.17
CA THR A 105 -19.53 -1.27 -8.94
C THR A 105 -20.10 -0.69 -7.65
N PHE A 106 -21.28 -0.06 -7.76
CA PHE A 106 -21.97 0.56 -6.63
C PHE A 106 -23.34 -0.08 -6.41
N LYS A 107 -23.52 -0.74 -5.26
CA LYS A 107 -24.81 -1.31 -4.83
C LYS A 107 -25.29 -0.57 -3.59
N SER A 108 -26.55 -0.17 -3.55
CA SER A 108 -27.09 0.54 -2.38
C SER A 108 -27.03 -0.28 -1.10
N SER A 109 -27.16 -1.61 -1.18
CA SER A 109 -26.97 -2.50 -0.04
C SER A 109 -25.57 -2.39 0.56
N ASP A 110 -24.56 -2.34 -0.30
CA ASP A 110 -23.16 -2.32 0.09
C ASP A 110 -22.82 -0.98 0.73
N TRP A 111 -23.41 0.12 0.24
CA TRP A 111 -23.32 1.43 0.88
C TRP A 111 -23.94 1.46 2.29
N GLU A 112 -25.14 0.91 2.47
CA GLU A 112 -25.77 0.83 3.79
C GLU A 112 -24.94 -0.02 4.76
N THR A 113 -24.37 -1.13 4.26
CA THR A 113 -23.41 -1.93 5.04
C THR A 113 -22.15 -1.15 5.37
N TYR A 114 -21.59 -0.38 4.43
CA TYR A 114 -20.40 0.43 4.64
C TYR A 114 -20.59 1.48 5.75
N LYS A 115 -21.75 2.16 5.76
CA LYS A 115 -22.15 3.08 6.84
C LYS A 115 -22.33 2.38 8.19
N ALA A 116 -22.97 1.20 8.19
CA ALA A 116 -23.19 0.44 9.41
C ALA A 116 -21.86 0.01 10.03
N VAL A 117 -20.92 -0.49 9.22
CA VAL A 117 -19.59 -0.88 9.69
C VAL A 117 -18.79 0.33 10.18
N ASN A 118 -18.79 1.46 9.47
CA ASN A 118 -18.14 2.68 9.96
C ASN A 118 -18.71 3.14 11.32
N SER A 119 -20.03 2.97 11.54
CA SER A 119 -20.67 3.24 12.83
C SER A 119 -20.22 2.27 13.93
N GLU A 120 -20.01 0.99 13.63
CA GLU A 120 -19.47 0.01 14.60
C GLU A 120 -18.04 0.35 15.01
N PHE A 121 -17.20 0.74 14.05
CA PHE A 121 -15.86 1.25 14.34
C PHE A 121 -15.92 2.53 15.18
N ALA A 122 -16.84 3.46 14.89
CA ALA A 122 -17.01 4.68 15.68
C ALA A 122 -17.39 4.36 17.13
N ASN A 123 -18.32 3.43 17.36
CA ASN A 123 -18.70 3.00 18.71
C ASN A 123 -17.52 2.37 19.46
N ALA A 124 -16.78 1.47 18.83
CA ALA A 124 -15.60 0.87 19.45
C ALA A 124 -14.53 1.92 19.82
N VAL A 125 -14.31 2.92 18.97
CA VAL A 125 -13.40 4.03 19.28
C VAL A 125 -13.92 4.87 20.45
N LEU A 126 -15.20 5.25 20.45
CA LEU A 126 -15.78 6.07 21.51
C LEU A 126 -15.75 5.35 22.87
N ASP A 127 -16.02 4.04 22.89
CA ASP A 127 -15.90 3.19 24.08
C ASP A 127 -14.46 3.15 24.62
N GLU A 128 -13.45 3.09 23.75
CA GLU A 128 -12.04 3.14 24.15
C GLU A 128 -11.63 4.54 24.63
N VAL A 129 -12.16 5.60 24.02
CA VAL A 129 -11.89 6.98 24.43
C VAL A 129 -12.47 7.27 25.82
N ASP A 130 -13.70 6.83 26.08
CA ASP A 130 -14.40 6.95 27.37
C ASP A 130 -14.39 8.41 27.91
N GLY A 131 -14.69 9.36 27.02
CA GLY A 131 -14.74 10.81 27.33
C GLY A 131 -13.41 11.46 27.69
N ARG A 132 -12.28 10.78 27.49
CA ARG A 132 -10.93 11.33 27.73
C ARG A 132 -10.45 12.11 26.50
N PRO A 133 -9.59 13.13 26.67
CA PRO A 133 -8.92 13.75 25.54
C PRO A 133 -8.15 12.70 24.72
N ALA A 134 -8.49 12.58 23.44
CA ALA A 134 -7.92 11.57 22.56
C ALA A 134 -7.60 12.14 21.18
N ALA A 135 -6.59 11.56 20.55
CA ALA A 135 -6.31 11.72 19.14
C ALA A 135 -6.56 10.38 18.44
N VAL A 136 -7.44 10.39 17.45
CA VAL A 136 -7.80 9.22 16.65
C VAL A 136 -7.18 9.39 15.28
N PHE A 137 -6.28 8.46 14.95
CA PHE A 137 -5.64 8.41 13.64
C PHE A 137 -6.20 7.24 12.83
N THR A 138 -7.01 7.56 11.83
CA THR A 138 -7.74 6.62 10.97
C THR A 138 -6.91 6.29 9.73
N GLN A 139 -6.93 5.03 9.31
CA GLN A 139 -6.22 4.56 8.14
C GLN A 139 -7.18 4.16 7.03
N ASP A 140 -6.97 4.81 5.89
CA ASP A 140 -7.35 4.35 4.56
C ASP A 140 -8.84 4.42 4.19
N TYR A 141 -9.13 4.04 2.94
CA TYR A 141 -10.43 4.20 2.26
C TYR A 141 -11.59 3.40 2.85
N HIS A 142 -11.31 2.42 3.70
CA HIS A 142 -12.34 1.60 4.33
C HIS A 142 -13.15 2.40 5.38
N LEU A 143 -12.54 3.42 5.98
CA LEU A 143 -13.10 4.15 7.13
C LEU A 143 -13.32 5.63 6.81
N ALA A 144 -13.84 5.94 5.62
CA ALA A 144 -14.00 7.32 5.16
C ALA A 144 -15.04 8.13 5.95
N LEU A 145 -15.99 7.47 6.62
CA LEU A 145 -17.08 8.13 7.36
C LEU A 145 -16.77 8.29 8.85
N LEU A 146 -15.86 7.47 9.37
CA LEU A 146 -15.47 7.44 10.76
C LEU A 146 -15.14 8.84 11.34
N PRO A 147 -14.35 9.71 10.68
CA PRO A 147 -13.99 11.00 11.26
C PRO A 147 -15.20 11.90 11.57
N ARG A 148 -16.18 11.97 10.65
CA ARG A 148 -17.41 12.74 10.85
C ARG A 148 -18.26 12.15 11.98
N LEU A 149 -18.38 10.83 12.06
CA LEU A 149 -19.13 10.16 13.13
C LEU A 149 -18.52 10.47 14.51
N LEU A 150 -17.19 10.44 14.63
CA LEU A 150 -16.49 10.79 15.86
C LEU A 150 -16.66 12.29 16.19
N ARG A 151 -16.55 13.16 15.20
CA ARG A 151 -16.70 14.62 15.36
C ARG A 151 -18.08 15.00 15.89
N GLU A 152 -19.14 14.35 15.39
CA GLU A 152 -20.52 14.59 15.80
C GLU A 152 -20.83 14.02 17.20
N ALA A 153 -20.16 12.92 17.59
CA ALA A 153 -20.29 12.35 18.93
C ALA A 153 -19.50 13.15 19.98
N ASP A 154 -18.27 13.57 19.66
CA ASP A 154 -17.40 14.35 20.53
C ASP A 154 -16.55 15.35 19.71
N PRO A 155 -16.85 16.66 19.78
CA PRO A 155 -16.12 17.70 19.06
C PRO A 155 -14.71 17.98 19.62
N ASP A 156 -14.33 17.40 20.76
CA ASP A 156 -13.00 17.58 21.34
C ASP A 156 -11.96 16.57 20.84
N ILE A 157 -12.38 15.40 20.32
CA ILE A 157 -11.49 14.37 19.77
C ILE A 157 -10.65 14.93 18.61
N ILE A 158 -9.33 14.77 18.64
CA ILE A 158 -8.51 15.18 17.49
C ILE A 158 -8.59 14.08 16.43
N THR A 159 -9.03 14.38 15.22
CA THR A 159 -9.20 13.40 14.14
C THR A 159 -8.17 13.62 13.04
N GLY A 160 -7.33 12.63 12.80
CA GLY A 160 -6.44 12.58 11.64
C GLY A 160 -6.77 11.38 10.79
N GLN A 161 -6.63 11.48 9.47
CA GLN A 161 -6.73 10.34 8.58
C GLN A 161 -5.64 10.38 7.53
N PHE A 162 -5.14 9.20 7.15
CA PHE A 162 -4.25 9.05 6.01
C PHE A 162 -4.88 8.13 4.95
N TRP A 163 -4.92 8.59 3.71
CA TRP A 163 -5.49 7.89 2.56
C TRP A 163 -4.36 7.26 1.72
N HIS A 164 -4.26 5.92 1.73
CA HIS A 164 -3.09 5.19 1.21
C HIS A 164 -3.18 4.80 -0.26
N ILE A 165 -4.37 4.91 -0.85
CA ILE A 165 -4.55 4.70 -2.28
C ILE A 165 -4.50 6.05 -3.02
N PRO A 166 -4.45 6.10 -4.36
CA PRO A 166 -4.56 7.36 -5.06
C PRO A 166 -5.88 8.08 -4.76
N TRP A 167 -5.91 9.38 -4.95
CA TRP A 167 -7.17 10.12 -5.02
C TRP A 167 -7.45 10.52 -6.47
N PRO A 168 -8.61 10.14 -7.03
CA PRO A 168 -8.89 10.35 -8.45
C PRO A 168 -9.22 11.83 -8.74
N THR A 169 -9.03 12.23 -10.00
CA THR A 169 -9.53 13.54 -10.48
C THR A 169 -11.06 13.65 -10.30
N TYR A 170 -11.57 14.89 -10.22
CA TYR A 170 -13.01 15.14 -10.05
C TYR A 170 -13.89 14.41 -11.08
N GLU A 171 -13.48 14.35 -12.35
CA GLU A 171 -14.28 13.73 -13.41
C GLU A 171 -14.48 12.22 -13.22
N ILE A 172 -13.57 11.56 -12.50
CA ILE A 172 -13.69 10.15 -12.13
C ILE A 172 -14.43 10.03 -10.80
N PHE A 173 -14.08 10.85 -9.82
CA PHE A 173 -14.69 10.82 -8.49
C PHE A 173 -16.22 10.97 -8.54
N ARG A 174 -16.73 11.86 -9.41
CA ARG A 174 -18.17 12.13 -9.57
C ARG A 174 -19.01 10.94 -10.04
N ILE A 175 -18.40 9.83 -10.42
CA ILE A 175 -19.09 8.56 -10.72
C ILE A 175 -19.70 7.97 -9.44
N CYS A 176 -19.10 8.22 -8.27
CA CYS A 176 -19.59 7.69 -6.99
C CYS A 176 -20.95 8.29 -6.61
N PRO A 177 -22.01 7.48 -6.44
CA PRO A 177 -23.34 7.98 -6.10
C PRO A 177 -23.43 8.68 -4.73
N TRP A 178 -22.52 8.36 -3.82
CA TRP A 178 -22.46 8.89 -2.45
C TRP A 178 -21.20 9.73 -2.21
N GLY A 179 -20.66 10.33 -3.27
CA GLY A 179 -19.45 11.14 -3.19
C GLY A 179 -19.57 12.33 -2.22
N ASP A 180 -20.78 12.89 -2.06
CA ASP A 180 -21.07 13.93 -1.07
C ASP A 180 -20.88 13.44 0.37
N GLN A 181 -21.46 12.29 0.72
CA GLN A 181 -21.35 11.68 2.05
C GLN A 181 -19.92 11.23 2.35
N LEU A 182 -19.19 10.71 1.36
CA LEU A 182 -17.78 10.35 1.50
C LEU A 182 -16.90 11.57 1.79
N LEU A 183 -17.06 12.64 1.00
CA LEU A 183 -16.31 13.87 1.21
C LEU A 183 -16.64 14.51 2.57
N ASP A 184 -17.91 14.55 2.96
CA ASP A 184 -18.31 15.11 4.26
C ASP A 184 -17.79 14.27 5.44
N GLY A 185 -17.70 12.94 5.25
CA GLY A 185 -17.04 12.00 6.14
C GLY A 185 -15.56 12.32 6.36
N LEU A 186 -14.82 12.46 5.25
CA LEU A 186 -13.38 12.77 5.25
C LEU A 186 -13.08 14.17 5.78
N LEU A 187 -13.96 15.14 5.53
CA LEU A 187 -13.88 16.50 6.09
C LEU A 187 -14.31 16.58 7.56
N GLY A 188 -14.58 15.44 8.21
CA GLY A 188 -14.64 15.34 9.67
C GLY A 188 -13.26 15.27 10.34
N ASN A 189 -12.17 15.23 9.57
CA ASN A 189 -10.80 15.26 10.07
C ASN A 189 -10.33 16.70 10.39
N ASP A 190 -9.53 16.84 11.44
CA ASP A 190 -8.63 18.00 11.64
C ASP A 190 -7.49 18.00 10.60
N LEU A 191 -6.98 16.81 10.23
CA LEU A 191 -5.95 16.62 9.20
C LEU A 191 -6.25 15.41 8.31
N LEU A 192 -6.19 15.61 6.99
CA LEU A 192 -6.28 14.57 5.98
C LEU A 192 -4.98 14.51 5.16
N GLY A 193 -4.29 13.37 5.27
CA GLY A 193 -3.02 13.11 4.58
C GLY A 193 -3.21 12.27 3.31
N PHE A 194 -2.44 12.60 2.28
CA PHE A 194 -2.30 11.81 1.04
C PHE A 194 -0.83 11.55 0.74
N HIS A 195 -0.51 10.70 -0.24
CA HIS A 195 0.89 10.45 -0.61
C HIS A 195 1.58 11.62 -1.33
N ILE A 196 0.93 12.22 -2.32
CA ILE A 196 1.51 13.24 -3.21
C ILE A 196 0.59 14.44 -3.36
N GLY A 197 1.15 15.58 -3.81
CA GLY A 197 0.44 16.84 -3.96
C GLY A 197 -0.79 16.74 -4.88
N ASP A 198 -0.65 16.06 -6.02
CA ASP A 198 -1.75 15.89 -6.98
C ASP A 198 -2.99 15.23 -6.35
N HIS A 199 -2.82 14.30 -5.41
CA HIS A 199 -3.94 13.69 -4.69
C HIS A 199 -4.64 14.70 -3.76
N CYS A 200 -3.87 15.59 -3.12
CA CYS A 200 -4.42 16.68 -2.31
C CYS A 200 -5.25 17.63 -3.17
N ASP A 201 -4.69 18.07 -4.30
CA ASP A 201 -5.34 19.02 -5.20
C ASP A 201 -6.64 18.45 -5.76
N ASN A 202 -6.61 17.19 -6.20
CA ASN A 202 -7.80 16.47 -6.68
C ASN A 202 -8.89 16.33 -5.59
N PHE A 203 -8.50 16.10 -4.33
CA PHE A 203 -9.44 16.04 -3.20
C PHE A 203 -10.07 17.40 -2.93
N MET A 204 -9.27 18.47 -2.87
CA MET A 204 -9.76 19.82 -2.63
C MET A 204 -10.71 20.27 -3.76
N GLU A 205 -10.38 19.95 -5.01
CA GLU A 205 -11.27 20.18 -6.15
C GLU A 205 -12.60 19.42 -6.02
N ALA A 206 -12.55 18.14 -5.63
CA ALA A 206 -13.75 17.33 -5.43
C ALA A 206 -14.64 17.91 -4.30
N ALA A 207 -14.03 18.29 -3.17
CA ALA A 207 -14.73 18.94 -2.05
C ALA A 207 -15.41 20.25 -2.48
N TYR A 208 -14.71 21.10 -3.24
CA TYR A 208 -15.28 22.34 -3.77
C TYR A 208 -16.46 22.06 -4.72
N ARG A 209 -16.27 21.18 -5.71
CA ARG A 209 -17.27 20.98 -6.77
C ARG A 209 -18.50 20.18 -6.33
N VAL A 210 -18.34 19.23 -5.40
CA VAL A 210 -19.44 18.36 -4.94
C VAL A 210 -20.20 18.98 -3.77
N LEU A 211 -19.48 19.50 -2.77
CA LEU A 211 -20.09 20.02 -1.54
C LEU A 211 -20.28 21.55 -1.54
N GLY A 212 -19.61 22.27 -2.45
CA GLY A 212 -19.49 23.72 -2.33
C GLY A 212 -18.60 24.14 -1.16
N ALA A 213 -17.70 23.26 -0.69
CA ALA A 213 -16.81 23.54 0.43
C ALA A 213 -15.88 24.73 0.10
N ARG A 214 -15.53 25.53 1.12
CA ARG A 214 -14.65 26.69 0.95
C ARG A 214 -13.19 26.25 1.05
N VAL A 215 -12.49 26.28 -0.08
CA VAL A 215 -11.07 25.90 -0.18
C VAL A 215 -10.18 27.14 -0.11
N HIS A 216 -9.08 27.04 0.63
CA HIS A 216 -7.98 28.01 0.65
C HIS A 216 -6.70 27.29 0.21
N ASP A 217 -6.41 27.33 -1.10
CA ASP A 217 -5.29 26.59 -1.69
C ASP A 217 -3.94 26.99 -1.09
N GLU A 218 -3.72 28.28 -0.80
CA GLU A 218 -2.46 28.77 -0.21
C GLU A 218 -2.10 28.12 1.13
N TYR A 219 -3.09 27.62 1.87
CA TYR A 219 -2.93 27.01 3.19
C TYR A 219 -3.28 25.53 3.21
N ASN A 220 -3.70 24.97 2.07
CA ASN A 220 -4.33 23.66 1.94
C ASN A 220 -5.41 23.41 3.00
N LEU A 221 -6.31 24.38 3.18
CA LEU A 221 -7.42 24.28 4.14
C LEU A 221 -8.75 24.17 3.40
N VAL A 222 -9.55 23.17 3.77
CA VAL A 222 -10.93 23.01 3.30
C VAL A 222 -11.87 23.24 4.46
N TYR A 223 -12.84 24.15 4.31
CA TYR A 223 -13.87 24.42 5.31
C TYR A 223 -15.20 23.81 4.89
N GLN A 224 -15.74 22.96 5.75
CA GLN A 224 -17.06 22.36 5.61
C GLN A 224 -17.82 22.56 6.92
N ARG A 225 -19.02 23.14 6.88
CA ARG A 225 -19.80 23.52 8.09
C ARG A 225 -19.03 24.46 9.04
N ASP A 226 -18.21 25.36 8.49
CA ASP A 226 -17.27 26.24 9.21
C ASP A 226 -16.15 25.48 9.99
N GLU A 227 -16.05 24.18 9.81
CA GLU A 227 -15.00 23.34 10.39
C GLU A 227 -13.85 23.18 9.37
N PRO A 228 -12.61 23.56 9.75
CA PRO A 228 -11.43 23.39 8.90
C PRO A 228 -10.84 21.97 8.93
N THR A 229 -10.48 21.45 7.76
CA THR A 229 -9.61 20.29 7.56
C THR A 229 -8.32 20.72 6.86
N LEU A 230 -7.17 20.39 7.43
CA LEU A 230 -5.86 20.57 6.78
C LEU A 230 -5.57 19.39 5.85
N VAL A 231 -5.35 19.65 4.56
CA VAL A 231 -5.06 18.62 3.55
C VAL A 231 -3.58 18.69 3.17
N ARG A 232 -2.81 17.60 3.31
CA ARG A 232 -1.37 17.64 3.02
C ARG A 232 -0.78 16.34 2.46
N PRO A 233 0.29 16.43 1.64
CA PRO A 233 1.02 15.26 1.21
C PRO A 233 2.04 14.81 2.27
N PHE A 234 2.02 13.52 2.60
CA PHE A 234 3.04 12.81 3.37
C PHE A 234 3.36 11.50 2.63
N PRO A 235 4.43 11.45 1.81
CA PRO A 235 4.80 10.23 1.11
C PRO A 235 5.22 9.17 2.13
N ILE A 236 4.48 8.05 2.18
CA ILE A 236 4.81 6.94 3.10
C ILE A 236 6.08 6.25 2.61
N SER A 237 6.80 5.62 3.53
CA SER A 237 8.05 4.96 3.22
C SER A 237 8.21 3.69 4.05
N VAL A 238 9.42 3.15 4.08
CA VAL A 238 9.78 1.91 4.75
C VAL A 238 10.70 2.17 5.93
N ASP A 239 10.89 1.17 6.77
CA ASP A 239 12.01 1.14 7.71
C ASP A 239 13.30 0.81 6.94
N PHE A 240 14.01 1.86 6.53
CA PHE A 240 15.23 1.74 5.75
C PHE A 240 16.33 0.97 6.47
N GLU A 241 16.49 1.22 7.78
CA GLU A 241 17.58 0.65 8.57
C GLU A 241 17.32 -0.83 8.82
N GLN A 242 16.09 -1.19 9.22
CA GLN A 242 15.71 -2.59 9.40
C GLN A 242 15.92 -3.40 8.11
N ILE A 243 15.42 -2.92 6.96
CA ILE A 243 15.57 -3.64 5.68
C ILE A 243 17.05 -3.76 5.29
N THR A 244 17.85 -2.70 5.51
CA THR A 244 19.29 -2.72 5.23
C THR A 244 20.02 -3.74 6.10
N GLN A 245 19.67 -3.86 7.38
CA GLN A 245 20.25 -4.82 8.31
C GLN A 245 19.82 -6.26 8.01
N GLU A 246 18.53 -6.49 7.79
CA GLU A 246 17.98 -7.80 7.41
C GLU A 246 18.63 -8.33 6.14
N SER A 247 18.81 -7.47 5.14
CA SER A 247 19.45 -7.82 3.87
C SER A 247 20.92 -8.26 4.05
N GLN A 248 21.62 -7.75 5.06
CA GLN A 248 23.00 -8.12 5.39
C GLN A 248 23.10 -9.38 6.27
N SER A 249 21.96 -9.94 6.72
CA SER A 249 21.98 -11.05 7.66
C SER A 249 22.60 -12.34 7.08
N PRO A 250 23.20 -13.20 7.94
CA PRO A 250 23.65 -14.52 7.53
C PRO A 250 22.52 -15.40 6.99
N GLU A 251 21.30 -15.24 7.53
CA GLU A 251 20.12 -15.99 7.11
C GLU A 251 19.73 -15.68 5.67
N VAL A 252 19.64 -14.39 5.32
CA VAL A 252 19.39 -13.96 3.94
C VAL A 252 20.53 -14.38 3.02
N THR A 253 21.78 -14.36 3.49
CA THR A 253 22.92 -14.82 2.68
C THR A 253 22.84 -16.31 2.36
N ALA A 254 22.50 -17.15 3.34
CA ALA A 254 22.28 -18.58 3.12
C ALA A 254 21.09 -18.84 2.19
N GLU A 255 20.01 -18.05 2.33
CA GLU A 255 18.84 -18.14 1.45
C GLU A 255 19.15 -17.72 0.00
N VAL A 256 20.00 -16.71 -0.20
CA VAL A 256 20.50 -16.31 -1.53
C VAL A 256 21.24 -17.46 -2.19
N GLU A 257 22.15 -18.14 -1.47
CA GLU A 257 22.89 -19.30 -1.99
C GLU A 257 21.95 -20.43 -2.36
N ARG A 258 21.00 -20.77 -1.46
CA ARG A 258 20.00 -21.81 -1.67
C ARG A 258 19.14 -21.55 -2.91
N LEU A 259 18.53 -20.36 -3.01
CA LEU A 259 17.67 -20.00 -4.14
C LEU A 259 18.46 -19.96 -5.46
N THR A 260 19.70 -19.48 -5.44
CA THR A 260 20.56 -19.43 -6.63
C THR A 260 20.84 -20.84 -7.17
N GLU A 261 21.10 -21.81 -6.30
CA GLU A 261 21.31 -23.21 -6.68
C GLU A 261 20.01 -23.89 -7.12
N GLU A 262 18.97 -23.83 -6.31
CA GLU A 262 17.69 -24.50 -6.57
C GLU A 262 17.00 -24.00 -7.85
N MET A 263 17.06 -22.70 -8.12
CA MET A 263 16.45 -22.08 -9.29
C MET A 263 17.41 -22.00 -10.50
N GLY A 264 18.66 -22.49 -10.36
CA GLY A 264 19.63 -22.52 -11.45
C GLY A 264 20.03 -21.12 -11.97
N LEU A 265 20.15 -20.14 -11.06
CA LEU A 265 20.40 -18.73 -11.41
C LEU A 265 21.88 -18.39 -11.63
N GLY A 266 22.78 -19.36 -11.43
CA GLY A 266 24.21 -19.17 -11.58
C GLY A 266 24.61 -18.63 -12.95
N GLY A 267 25.16 -17.42 -12.98
CA GLY A 267 25.59 -16.74 -14.22
C GLY A 267 24.45 -16.13 -15.06
N MET A 268 23.20 -16.20 -14.58
CA MET A 268 22.05 -15.57 -15.22
C MET A 268 21.90 -14.12 -14.80
N ILE A 269 21.32 -13.32 -15.68
CA ILE A 269 20.80 -12.00 -15.35
C ILE A 269 19.39 -12.20 -14.75
N VAL A 270 19.12 -11.64 -13.58
CA VAL A 270 17.86 -11.85 -12.87
C VAL A 270 17.06 -10.55 -12.81
N GLY A 271 15.87 -10.56 -13.42
CA GLY A 271 14.84 -9.54 -13.23
C GLY A 271 13.86 -9.96 -12.13
N LEU A 272 13.32 -9.01 -11.39
CA LEU A 272 12.39 -9.27 -10.29
C LEU A 272 11.14 -8.38 -10.35
N GLY A 273 10.00 -9.00 -10.13
CA GLY A 273 8.73 -8.35 -9.84
C GLY A 273 8.10 -8.93 -8.58
N ILE A 274 7.75 -8.09 -7.60
CA ILE A 274 7.06 -8.53 -6.38
C ILE A 274 5.78 -7.71 -6.26
N ASP A 275 4.62 -8.36 -6.29
CA ASP A 275 3.33 -7.68 -6.20
C ASP A 275 2.29 -8.60 -5.55
N ARG A 276 1.33 -8.01 -4.84
CA ARG A 276 0.04 -8.70 -4.66
C ARG A 276 -0.62 -8.81 -6.03
N ILE A 277 -1.24 -9.95 -6.35
CA ILE A 277 -1.94 -10.07 -7.63
C ILE A 277 -3.18 -9.18 -7.59
N ASP A 278 -3.05 -8.02 -8.23
CA ASP A 278 -4.01 -6.94 -8.26
C ASP A 278 -3.89 -6.21 -9.61
N TYR A 279 -5.03 -5.85 -10.21
CA TYR A 279 -5.07 -5.33 -11.58
C TYR A 279 -4.37 -3.98 -11.72
N THR A 280 -4.16 -3.28 -10.60
CA THR A 280 -3.38 -2.05 -10.53
C THR A 280 -1.89 -2.24 -10.77
N LYS A 281 -1.36 -3.47 -10.68
CA LYS A 281 0.10 -3.73 -10.68
C LYS A 281 0.71 -3.93 -12.05
N GLY A 282 -0.11 -4.00 -13.09
CA GLY A 282 0.36 -4.10 -14.47
C GLY A 282 1.17 -5.37 -14.75
N ILE A 283 0.92 -6.47 -14.03
CA ILE A 283 1.67 -7.74 -14.17
C ILE A 283 1.57 -8.29 -15.61
N PRO A 284 0.40 -8.33 -16.27
CA PRO A 284 0.34 -8.75 -17.68
C PRO A 284 1.16 -7.86 -18.61
N HIS A 285 1.21 -6.54 -18.34
CA HIS A 285 1.98 -5.60 -19.14
C HIS A 285 3.47 -5.84 -19.02
N ARG A 286 3.94 -6.15 -17.80
CA ARG A 286 5.32 -6.53 -17.51
C ARG A 286 5.72 -7.82 -18.22
N ILE A 287 4.89 -8.85 -18.15
CA ILE A 287 5.14 -10.14 -18.82
C ILE A 287 5.24 -9.94 -20.34
N ARG A 288 4.30 -9.19 -20.93
CA ARG A 288 4.35 -8.84 -22.37
C ARG A 288 5.60 -8.07 -22.74
N ALA A 289 6.01 -7.08 -21.93
CA ALA A 289 7.22 -6.30 -22.18
C ALA A 289 8.48 -7.16 -22.09
N PHE A 290 8.55 -8.10 -21.14
CA PHE A 290 9.66 -9.05 -21.04
C PHE A 290 9.70 -10.01 -22.24
N GLY A 291 8.55 -10.55 -22.65
CA GLY A 291 8.45 -11.33 -23.88
C GLY A 291 8.91 -10.54 -25.11
N ARG A 292 8.52 -9.26 -25.22
CA ARG A 292 8.96 -8.37 -26.29
C ARG A 292 10.45 -8.05 -26.24
N PHE A 293 11.03 -7.91 -25.05
CA PHE A 293 12.47 -7.77 -24.86
C PHE A 293 13.22 -8.99 -25.42
N LEU A 294 12.79 -10.21 -25.14
CA LEU A 294 13.41 -11.43 -25.68
C LEU A 294 13.31 -11.54 -27.21
N GLU A 295 12.22 -11.06 -27.80
CA GLU A 295 12.09 -10.97 -29.27
C GLU A 295 13.08 -9.99 -29.89
N LYS A 296 13.19 -8.82 -29.27
CA LYS A 296 13.95 -7.68 -29.81
C LYS A 296 15.45 -7.83 -29.60
N TYR A 297 15.84 -8.50 -28.50
CA TYR A 297 17.23 -8.72 -28.09
C TYR A 297 17.49 -10.22 -27.87
N PRO A 298 17.54 -11.02 -28.95
CA PRO A 298 17.61 -12.48 -28.87
C PRO A 298 18.90 -13.00 -28.21
N ASP A 299 19.94 -12.17 -28.11
CA ASP A 299 21.20 -12.51 -27.45
C ASP A 299 21.05 -12.80 -25.94
N TYR A 300 19.93 -12.39 -25.33
CA TYR A 300 19.61 -12.66 -23.92
C TYR A 300 18.80 -13.95 -23.70
N VAL A 301 18.27 -14.57 -24.76
CA VAL A 301 17.56 -15.85 -24.65
C VAL A 301 18.52 -16.90 -24.05
N GLY A 302 18.10 -17.55 -22.95
CA GLY A 302 18.92 -18.50 -22.21
C GLY A 302 19.96 -17.88 -21.26
N LYS A 303 20.00 -16.55 -21.11
CA LYS A 303 20.96 -15.84 -20.23
C LYS A 303 20.28 -14.96 -19.18
N ILE A 304 18.97 -14.77 -19.28
CA ILE A 304 18.18 -13.94 -18.38
C ILE A 304 16.97 -14.72 -17.89
N VAL A 305 16.55 -14.44 -16.66
CA VAL A 305 15.30 -14.94 -16.10
C VAL A 305 14.58 -13.81 -15.41
N PHE A 306 13.25 -13.80 -15.50
CA PHE A 306 12.39 -12.89 -14.76
C PHE A 306 11.64 -13.66 -13.68
N ILE A 307 11.83 -13.29 -12.42
CA ILE A 307 11.10 -13.86 -11.30
C ILE A 307 9.92 -12.94 -10.99
N GLN A 308 8.70 -13.46 -11.12
CA GLN A 308 7.49 -12.78 -10.65
C GLN A 308 7.02 -13.49 -9.38
N ALA A 309 7.05 -12.79 -8.24
CA ALA A 309 6.51 -13.28 -6.98
C ALA A 309 5.21 -12.54 -6.65
N GLY A 310 4.22 -13.27 -6.14
CA GLY A 310 2.96 -12.67 -5.73
C GLY A 310 1.86 -13.67 -5.40
N VAL A 311 1.07 -13.34 -4.38
CA VAL A 311 -0.10 -14.12 -3.97
C VAL A 311 -1.39 -13.50 -4.49
N MET A 312 -2.29 -14.38 -4.92
CA MET A 312 -3.68 -14.04 -5.22
C MET A 312 -4.37 -13.48 -3.98
N SER A 313 -5.01 -12.32 -4.13
CA SER A 313 -5.84 -11.72 -3.09
C SER A 313 -7.24 -11.47 -3.63
N ARG A 314 -8.25 -11.50 -2.75
CA ARG A 314 -9.65 -11.14 -3.09
C ARG A 314 -10.23 -11.97 -4.25
N THR A 315 -10.00 -13.28 -4.21
CA THR A 315 -10.43 -14.24 -5.24
C THR A 315 -11.95 -14.29 -5.47
N ASP A 316 -12.74 -13.81 -4.52
CA ASP A 316 -14.20 -13.74 -4.62
C ASP A 316 -14.72 -12.62 -5.54
N ILE A 317 -13.81 -11.78 -6.08
CA ILE A 317 -14.14 -10.69 -7.00
C ILE A 317 -13.75 -11.07 -8.43
N ASP A 318 -14.70 -11.01 -9.37
CA ASP A 318 -14.53 -11.41 -10.78
C ASP A 318 -13.33 -10.75 -11.47
N ALA A 319 -13.06 -9.46 -11.19
CA ALA A 319 -11.94 -8.73 -11.77
C ALA A 319 -10.57 -9.35 -11.41
N TYR A 320 -10.43 -9.97 -10.23
CA TYR A 320 -9.21 -10.65 -9.82
C TYR A 320 -9.07 -12.03 -10.48
N GLN A 321 -10.18 -12.73 -10.73
CA GLN A 321 -10.17 -13.99 -11.48
C GLN A 321 -9.75 -13.75 -12.94
N LEU A 322 -10.33 -12.73 -13.58
CA LEU A 322 -9.94 -12.33 -14.95
C LEU A 322 -8.46 -11.95 -15.04
N LEU A 323 -7.93 -11.26 -14.03
CA LEU A 323 -6.51 -10.93 -13.97
C LEU A 323 -5.65 -12.19 -13.87
N SER A 324 -6.04 -13.18 -13.06
CA SER A 324 -5.34 -14.46 -12.96
C SER A 324 -5.26 -15.16 -14.32
N ASP A 325 -6.40 -15.27 -15.01
CA ASP A 325 -6.46 -15.87 -16.34
C ASP A 325 -5.54 -15.15 -17.34
N GLN A 326 -5.50 -13.82 -17.28
CA GLN A 326 -4.59 -13.03 -18.13
C GLN A 326 -3.12 -13.25 -17.78
N ILE A 327 -2.77 -13.39 -16.50
CA ILE A 327 -1.40 -13.67 -16.08
C ILE A 327 -0.98 -15.05 -16.60
N ASP A 328 -1.81 -16.08 -16.39
CA ASP A 328 -1.55 -17.45 -16.84
C ASP A 328 -1.40 -17.49 -18.37
N GLU A 329 -2.29 -16.82 -19.12
CA GLU A 329 -2.21 -16.76 -20.58
C GLU A 329 -0.92 -16.10 -21.08
N GLU A 330 -0.49 -14.98 -20.46
CA GLU A 330 0.74 -14.29 -20.85
C GLU A 330 2.01 -15.05 -20.43
N LEU A 331 1.99 -15.70 -19.26
CA LEU A 331 3.07 -16.60 -18.83
C LEU A 331 3.24 -17.74 -19.83
N ASP A 332 2.15 -18.43 -20.18
CA ASP A 332 2.16 -19.54 -21.13
C ASP A 332 2.66 -19.10 -22.52
N LYS A 333 2.20 -17.94 -23.01
CA LYS A 333 2.66 -17.37 -24.28
C LYS A 333 4.18 -17.15 -24.32
N VAL A 334 4.74 -16.52 -23.29
CA VAL A 334 6.18 -16.20 -23.26
C VAL A 334 7.00 -17.46 -23.01
N ASN A 335 6.64 -18.25 -22.01
CA ASN A 335 7.40 -19.43 -21.62
C ASN A 335 7.35 -20.53 -22.68
N SER A 336 6.21 -20.76 -23.34
CA SER A 336 6.13 -21.77 -24.42
C SER A 336 6.90 -21.34 -25.67
N ARG A 337 7.03 -20.02 -25.91
CA ARG A 337 7.71 -19.50 -27.10
C ARG A 337 9.23 -19.51 -26.98
N PHE A 338 9.76 -19.16 -25.80
CA PHE A 338 11.20 -18.99 -25.61
C PHE A 338 11.81 -20.08 -24.72
N GLY A 339 11.04 -20.68 -23.83
CA GLY A 339 11.52 -21.68 -22.89
C GLY A 339 12.07 -22.93 -23.57
N THR A 340 12.96 -23.60 -22.84
CA THR A 340 13.58 -24.87 -23.22
C THR A 340 13.47 -25.84 -22.03
N ASP A 341 13.81 -27.10 -22.24
CA ASP A 341 13.76 -28.13 -21.18
C ASP A 341 14.57 -27.76 -19.92
N ASN A 342 15.59 -26.91 -20.06
CA ASN A 342 16.51 -26.53 -18.97
C ASN A 342 16.46 -25.04 -18.60
N TRP A 343 15.59 -24.24 -19.22
CA TRP A 343 15.51 -22.81 -18.97
C TRP A 343 14.10 -22.26 -19.20
N LEU A 344 13.58 -21.57 -18.19
CA LEU A 344 12.30 -20.88 -18.25
C LEU A 344 12.56 -19.36 -18.22
N PRO A 345 12.06 -18.58 -19.19
CA PRO A 345 12.25 -17.15 -19.21
C PRO A 345 11.60 -16.44 -18.02
N ILE A 346 10.41 -16.89 -17.60
CA ILE A 346 9.69 -16.30 -16.46
C ILE A 346 9.36 -17.39 -15.43
N MET A 347 9.86 -17.22 -14.21
CA MET A 347 9.54 -18.06 -13.06
C MET A 347 8.48 -17.35 -12.20
N TYR A 348 7.28 -17.93 -12.12
CA TYR A 348 6.20 -17.41 -11.30
C TYR A 348 6.13 -18.13 -9.95
N LEU A 349 6.17 -17.37 -8.86
CA LEU A 349 6.08 -17.85 -7.47
C LEU A 349 4.73 -17.40 -6.89
N PRO A 350 3.70 -18.25 -6.89
CA PRO A 350 2.33 -17.88 -6.51
C PRO A 350 2.05 -17.92 -5.00
N ASP A 351 3.06 -18.24 -4.19
CA ASP A 351 2.93 -18.49 -2.75
C ASP A 351 3.31 -17.28 -1.89
N ASP A 352 2.80 -17.25 -0.66
CA ASP A 352 3.20 -16.23 0.30
C ASP A 352 4.63 -16.53 0.76
N LEU A 353 5.56 -15.65 0.40
CA LEU A 353 6.97 -15.89 0.61
C LEU A 353 7.41 -15.30 1.95
N PRO A 354 8.19 -16.05 2.75
CA PRO A 354 8.80 -15.52 3.97
C PRO A 354 9.61 -14.24 3.69
N SER A 355 9.70 -13.37 4.70
CA SER A 355 10.48 -12.12 4.61
C SER A 355 11.93 -12.35 4.18
N VAL A 356 12.56 -13.41 4.70
CA VAL A 356 13.93 -13.83 4.33
C VAL A 356 14.04 -14.16 2.84
N THR A 357 13.06 -14.87 2.27
CA THR A 357 13.03 -15.22 0.84
C THR A 357 12.80 -13.97 -0.01
N LEU A 358 11.91 -13.06 0.38
CA LEU A 358 11.71 -11.78 -0.32
C LEU A 358 12.97 -10.91 -0.30
N ALA A 359 13.68 -10.84 0.84
CA ALA A 359 14.96 -10.13 0.95
C ALA A 359 16.04 -10.78 0.06
N ALA A 360 16.11 -12.12 0.04
CA ALA A 360 17.04 -12.85 -0.81
C ALA A 360 16.76 -12.59 -2.31
N LEU A 361 15.50 -12.63 -2.74
CA LEU A 361 15.12 -12.32 -4.12
C LEU A 361 15.54 -10.90 -4.54
N ARG A 362 15.32 -9.89 -3.69
CA ARG A 362 15.75 -8.51 -3.96
C ARG A 362 17.28 -8.38 -4.11
N ARG A 363 18.05 -9.15 -3.32
CA ARG A 363 19.53 -9.21 -3.43
C ARG A 363 20.01 -9.91 -4.69
N ILE A 364 19.35 -11.00 -5.09
CA ILE A 364 19.69 -11.76 -6.30
C ILE A 364 19.45 -10.91 -7.57
N ALA A 365 18.37 -10.11 -7.58
CA ALA A 365 17.93 -9.39 -8.77
C ALA A 365 18.94 -8.35 -9.26
N ASN A 366 19.31 -8.39 -10.54
CA ASN A 366 20.07 -7.32 -11.20
C ASN A 366 19.19 -6.10 -11.50
N PHE A 367 17.90 -6.31 -11.71
CA PHE A 367 16.93 -5.22 -11.83
C PHE A 367 15.57 -5.60 -11.24
N CYS A 368 14.88 -4.63 -10.66
CA CYS A 368 13.52 -4.77 -10.16
C CYS A 368 12.57 -3.94 -11.01
N VAL A 369 11.40 -4.50 -11.30
CA VAL A 369 10.38 -3.87 -12.15
C VAL A 369 9.12 -3.62 -11.34
N VAL A 370 8.78 -2.35 -11.19
CA VAL A 370 7.54 -1.88 -10.57
C VAL A 370 6.72 -1.16 -11.64
N SER A 371 5.82 -1.91 -12.26
CA SER A 371 5.08 -1.49 -13.47
C SER A 371 3.61 -1.16 -13.22
N SER A 372 3.28 -0.65 -12.04
CA SER A 372 1.89 -0.40 -11.65
C SER A 372 1.21 0.58 -12.62
N LEU A 373 -0.04 0.29 -12.97
CA LEU A 373 -0.90 1.13 -13.81
C LEU A 373 -1.39 2.37 -13.06
N HIS A 374 -1.62 2.24 -11.75
CA HIS A 374 -1.84 3.34 -10.83
C HIS A 374 -1.56 2.83 -9.40
N ASP A 375 -0.75 3.53 -8.62
CA ASP A 375 -0.41 3.12 -7.25
C ASP A 375 -0.19 4.35 -6.36
N GLY A 376 -0.74 4.32 -5.15
CA GLY A 376 -0.66 5.45 -4.21
C GLY A 376 0.79 5.82 -3.88
N MET A 377 1.65 4.81 -3.72
CA MET A 377 3.10 4.99 -3.47
C MET A 377 3.94 3.88 -4.09
N ASN A 378 3.60 2.61 -3.83
CA ASN A 378 4.42 1.42 -4.08
C ASN A 378 5.67 1.29 -3.17
N LEU A 379 5.52 0.55 -2.07
CA LEU A 379 6.62 0.31 -1.12
C LEU A 379 7.64 -0.72 -1.63
N VAL A 380 7.26 -1.64 -2.53
CA VAL A 380 8.20 -2.64 -3.09
C VAL A 380 9.38 -1.95 -3.79
N ALA A 381 9.14 -0.83 -4.48
CA ALA A 381 10.19 -0.01 -5.05
C ALA A 381 11.21 0.47 -4.00
N LYS A 382 10.71 0.96 -2.85
CA LYS A 382 11.53 1.47 -1.74
C LYS A 382 12.22 0.33 -0.98
N GLU A 383 11.56 -0.80 -0.79
CA GLU A 383 12.13 -2.01 -0.19
C GLU A 383 13.28 -2.56 -1.05
N TYR A 384 13.13 -2.58 -2.38
CA TYR A 384 14.22 -2.94 -3.29
C TYR A 384 15.42 -2.02 -3.08
N VAL A 385 15.22 -0.71 -3.20
CA VAL A 385 16.30 0.30 -3.00
C VAL A 385 16.97 0.14 -1.62
N ALA A 386 16.18 0.01 -0.55
CA ALA A 386 16.69 -0.17 0.82
C ALA A 386 17.46 -1.49 0.99
N SER A 387 17.08 -2.55 0.28
CA SER A 387 17.79 -3.85 0.36
C SER A 387 19.14 -3.88 -0.37
N ARG A 388 19.39 -2.95 -1.29
CA ARG A 388 20.65 -2.86 -2.08
C ARG A 388 21.78 -2.18 -1.32
N PHE A 389 22.16 -2.73 -0.18
CA PHE A 389 23.30 -2.24 0.62
C PHE A 389 24.64 -2.36 -0.12
N ASP A 390 24.70 -3.17 -1.17
CA ASP A 390 25.81 -3.28 -2.12
C ASP A 390 25.87 -2.13 -3.12
N GLU A 391 24.88 -1.22 -3.07
CA GLU A 391 24.77 -0.05 -3.93
C GLU A 391 24.84 -0.42 -5.41
N ASP A 392 24.21 -1.54 -5.79
CA ASP A 392 24.09 -2.00 -7.17
C ASP A 392 22.63 -2.38 -7.50
N GLY A 393 22.36 -2.64 -8.78
CA GLY A 393 21.04 -2.98 -9.30
C GLY A 393 20.33 -1.79 -9.93
N VAL A 394 19.27 -2.08 -10.70
CA VAL A 394 18.47 -1.07 -11.40
C VAL A 394 17.01 -1.19 -11.01
N LEU A 395 16.40 -0.07 -10.62
CA LEU A 395 14.95 0.02 -10.46
C LEU A 395 14.32 0.53 -11.76
N ILE A 396 13.43 -0.25 -12.36
CA ILE A 396 12.53 0.17 -13.44
C ILE A 396 11.18 0.50 -12.83
N LEU A 397 10.71 1.74 -12.98
CA LEU A 397 9.57 2.26 -12.22
C LEU A 397 8.52 2.93 -13.11
N SER A 398 7.26 2.62 -12.87
CA SER A 398 6.14 3.29 -13.51
C SER A 398 5.98 4.73 -12.99
N PRO A 399 5.76 5.73 -13.87
CA PRO A 399 5.48 7.10 -13.45
C PRO A 399 4.11 7.23 -12.78
N PHE A 400 3.26 6.19 -12.84
CA PHE A 400 1.94 6.14 -12.22
C PHE A 400 1.98 5.63 -10.77
N THR A 401 3.16 5.66 -10.14
CA THR A 401 3.37 5.33 -8.73
C THR A 401 3.76 6.58 -7.96
N GLY A 402 3.27 6.75 -6.73
CA GLY A 402 3.74 7.85 -5.88
C GLY A 402 5.26 7.83 -5.65
N ALA A 403 5.90 6.65 -5.63
CA ALA A 403 7.35 6.51 -5.46
C ALA A 403 8.15 7.14 -6.60
N ALA A 404 7.58 7.29 -7.81
CA ALA A 404 8.26 7.96 -8.91
C ALA A 404 8.52 9.45 -8.66
N SER A 405 7.78 10.06 -7.72
CA SER A 405 8.03 11.45 -7.30
C SER A 405 9.30 11.60 -6.44
N GLU A 406 9.77 10.52 -5.82
CA GLU A 406 10.94 10.51 -4.93
C GLU A 406 12.14 9.76 -5.56
N LEU A 407 11.90 8.65 -6.26
CA LEU A 407 12.93 7.79 -6.83
C LEU A 407 13.29 8.18 -8.28
N THR A 408 13.71 9.43 -8.46
CA THR A 408 13.91 10.06 -9.79
C THR A 408 15.06 9.48 -10.61
N ASP A 409 15.97 8.73 -9.98
CA ASP A 409 17.11 8.06 -10.63
C ASP A 409 16.78 6.66 -11.19
N SER A 410 15.53 6.20 -10.99
CA SER A 410 15.01 4.98 -11.60
C SER A 410 14.91 5.10 -13.13
N VAL A 411 14.84 3.95 -13.81
CA VAL A 411 14.50 3.90 -15.24
C VAL A 411 12.97 3.98 -15.35
N ILE A 412 12.47 5.16 -15.72
CA ILE A 412 11.03 5.39 -15.81
C ILE A 412 10.44 4.70 -17.05
N VAL A 413 9.32 3.97 -16.86
CA VAL A 413 8.64 3.27 -17.94
C VAL A 413 7.14 3.48 -17.94
N ASN A 414 6.58 3.78 -19.10
CA ASN A 414 5.13 3.71 -19.27
C ASN A 414 4.70 2.23 -19.46
N PRO A 415 3.96 1.61 -18.51
CA PRO A 415 3.55 0.20 -18.63
C PRO A 415 2.66 -0.08 -19.85
N TYR A 416 2.03 0.93 -20.45
CA TYR A 416 1.24 0.77 -21.68
C TYR A 416 2.09 0.75 -22.96
N ALA A 417 3.36 1.14 -22.89
CA ALA A 417 4.25 1.24 -24.03
C ALA A 417 5.19 0.03 -24.12
N THR A 418 4.67 -1.13 -24.54
CA THR A 418 5.41 -2.41 -24.55
C THR A 418 6.77 -2.34 -25.26
N GLU A 419 6.89 -1.60 -26.37
CA GLU A 419 8.16 -1.42 -27.10
C GLU A 419 9.21 -0.61 -26.31
N GLU A 420 8.77 0.46 -25.67
CA GLU A 420 9.63 1.32 -24.85
C GLU A 420 10.02 0.57 -23.57
N PHE A 421 9.09 -0.17 -22.99
CA PHE A 421 9.35 -1.01 -21.82
C PHE A 421 10.37 -2.10 -22.12
N ALA A 422 10.25 -2.81 -23.24
CA ALA A 422 11.28 -3.76 -23.67
C ALA A 422 12.66 -3.10 -23.84
N THR A 423 12.69 -1.84 -24.32
CA THR A 423 13.93 -1.07 -24.46
C THR A 423 14.51 -0.65 -23.10
N ALA A 424 13.66 -0.27 -22.15
CA ALA A 424 14.05 0.06 -20.78
C ALA A 424 14.62 -1.14 -20.02
N ILE A 425 14.08 -2.35 -20.26
CA ILE A 425 14.67 -3.59 -19.73
C ILE A 425 16.09 -3.78 -20.28
N CYS A 426 16.29 -3.57 -21.58
CA CYS A 426 17.64 -3.64 -22.17
C CYS A 426 18.57 -2.59 -21.58
N GLU A 427 18.12 -1.34 -21.41
CA GLU A 427 18.90 -0.29 -20.76
C GLU A 427 19.33 -0.70 -19.34
N ALA A 428 18.42 -1.25 -18.54
CA ALA A 428 18.72 -1.71 -17.18
C ALA A 428 19.76 -2.85 -17.18
N VAL A 429 19.64 -3.78 -18.12
CA VAL A 429 20.55 -4.93 -18.25
C VAL A 429 21.96 -4.51 -18.71
N GLU A 430 22.04 -3.56 -19.64
CA GLU A 430 23.31 -3.09 -20.21
C GLU A 430 23.96 -1.95 -19.41
N MET A 431 23.26 -1.41 -18.38
CA MET A 431 23.72 -0.25 -17.62
C MET A 431 25.08 -0.56 -16.96
N PRO A 432 26.16 0.20 -17.28
CA PRO A 432 27.45 0.09 -16.63
C PRO A 432 27.38 0.25 -15.11
N TYR A 433 28.24 -0.47 -14.39
CA TYR A 433 28.29 -0.48 -12.92
C TYR A 433 28.35 0.93 -12.31
N GLU A 434 29.20 1.82 -12.82
CA GLU A 434 29.34 3.19 -12.30
C GLU A 434 27.99 3.94 -12.32
N MET A 435 27.19 3.78 -13.37
CA MET A 435 25.87 4.41 -13.46
C MET A 435 24.83 3.76 -12.55
N ARG A 436 24.86 2.42 -12.42
CA ARG A 436 23.96 1.71 -11.48
C ARG A 436 24.25 2.13 -10.04
N HIS A 437 25.53 2.17 -9.69
CA HIS A 437 26.01 2.57 -8.39
C HIS A 437 25.60 4.00 -8.02
N ASP A 438 25.92 4.96 -8.87
CA ASP A 438 25.58 6.36 -8.65
C ASP A 438 24.06 6.58 -8.48
N ARG A 439 23.25 5.89 -9.28
CA ARG A 439 21.78 5.96 -9.18
C ARG A 439 21.27 5.32 -7.89
N MET A 440 21.79 4.14 -7.52
CA MET A 440 21.37 3.43 -6.33
C MET A 440 21.74 4.20 -5.05
N VAL A 441 22.94 4.77 -4.97
CA VAL A 441 23.36 5.63 -3.85
C VAL A 441 22.38 6.78 -3.65
N ARG A 442 22.05 7.52 -4.72
CA ARG A 442 21.09 8.64 -4.63
C ARG A 442 19.70 8.20 -4.19
N MET A 443 19.17 7.12 -4.78
CA MET A 443 17.86 6.59 -4.38
C MET A 443 17.85 6.11 -2.93
N ARG A 444 18.93 5.45 -2.47
CA ARG A 444 19.07 5.00 -1.08
C ARG A 444 19.05 6.18 -0.10
N SER A 445 19.80 7.26 -0.38
CA SER A 445 19.78 8.46 0.46
C SER A 445 18.37 9.06 0.57
N VAL A 446 17.59 9.08 -0.51
CA VAL A 446 16.19 9.56 -0.47
C VAL A 446 15.33 8.70 0.44
N VAL A 447 15.44 7.37 0.37
CA VAL A 447 14.64 6.45 1.21
C VAL A 447 15.08 6.50 2.67
N GLU A 448 16.38 6.65 2.93
CA GLU A 448 16.96 6.82 4.26
C GLU A 448 16.46 8.10 4.94
N GLU A 449 16.52 9.24 4.23
CA GLU A 449 16.08 10.55 4.75
C GLU A 449 14.56 10.64 4.90
N ASN A 450 13.81 10.06 3.95
CA ASN A 450 12.34 10.02 3.97
C ASN A 450 11.85 8.62 4.34
N ASN A 451 12.28 8.10 5.49
CA ASN A 451 11.84 6.80 6.01
C ASN A 451 10.47 6.86 6.73
N ILE A 452 9.98 5.70 7.18
CA ILE A 452 8.66 5.59 7.81
C ILE A 452 8.50 6.42 9.10
N TYR A 453 9.56 6.55 9.89
CA TYR A 453 9.55 7.35 11.11
C TYR A 453 9.44 8.84 10.79
N MET A 454 10.13 9.31 9.73
CA MET A 454 10.02 10.69 9.26
C MET A 454 8.64 11.01 8.69
N TRP A 455 8.02 10.07 7.96
CA TRP A 455 6.63 10.20 7.50
C TRP A 455 5.69 10.44 8.68
N ALA A 456 5.75 9.57 9.69
CA ALA A 456 4.89 9.67 10.85
C ALA A 456 5.17 10.93 11.67
N ALA A 457 6.43 11.25 11.95
CA ALA A 457 6.81 12.44 12.70
C ALA A 457 6.26 13.71 12.04
N ARG A 458 6.40 13.86 10.72
CA ARG A 458 5.83 14.99 9.97
C ARG A 458 4.30 15.06 10.11
N LEU A 459 3.63 13.92 9.95
CA LEU A 459 2.17 13.83 10.05
C LEU A 459 1.66 14.20 11.45
N PHE A 460 2.24 13.64 12.52
CA PHE A 460 1.81 13.92 13.89
C PHE A 460 2.14 15.35 14.32
N VAL A 461 3.28 15.90 13.90
CA VAL A 461 3.60 17.31 14.14
C VAL A 461 2.54 18.20 13.51
N ASP A 462 2.16 17.94 12.26
CA ASP A 462 1.13 18.71 11.57
C ASP A 462 -0.26 18.50 12.17
N LEU A 463 -0.62 17.29 12.62
CA LEU A 463 -1.89 17.03 13.29
C LEU A 463 -2.01 17.83 14.60
N MET A 464 -0.93 17.84 15.40
CA MET A 464 -0.88 18.55 16.69
C MET A 464 -0.73 20.07 16.53
N GLN A 465 -0.15 20.56 15.43
CA GLN A 465 -0.08 22.00 15.13
C GLN A 465 -1.33 22.52 14.42
N GLY A 466 -1.90 21.72 13.52
CA GLY A 466 -3.12 22.00 12.76
C GLY A 466 -4.29 22.26 13.69
N THR A 467 -4.48 21.40 14.69
CA THR A 467 -5.47 21.57 15.77
C THR A 467 -5.33 22.88 16.56
N ARG A 468 -4.11 23.43 16.71
CA ARG A 468 -3.88 24.73 17.37
C ARG A 468 -4.18 25.93 16.47
N ARG A 469 -4.01 25.79 15.15
CA ARG A 469 -4.23 26.85 14.15
C ARG A 469 -5.69 26.91 13.70
N SER A 470 -6.33 25.74 13.54
CA SER A 470 -7.70 25.56 13.08
C SER A 470 -8.73 26.06 14.10
N ARG A 471 -8.44 25.89 15.40
CA ARG A 471 -9.28 26.36 16.53
C ARG A 471 -9.07 27.83 16.90
N ARG A 472 -8.23 28.59 16.18
CA ARG A 472 -8.15 30.06 16.30
C ARG A 472 -8.94 30.70 15.17
N PRO A 473 -9.94 31.55 15.45
CA PRO A 473 -10.65 32.26 14.39
C PRO A 473 -9.64 33.12 13.62
N ILE A 474 -9.52 32.86 12.31
CA ILE A 474 -8.83 33.77 11.40
C ILE A 474 -9.63 35.07 11.47
N ARG A 475 -9.06 36.09 12.13
CA ARG A 475 -9.65 37.43 12.13
C ARG A 475 -9.64 37.90 10.68
N SER A 476 -10.82 38.03 10.08
CA SER A 476 -10.97 38.76 8.83
C SER A 476 -10.48 40.18 9.04
N PHE A 477 -9.54 40.62 8.21
CA PHE A 477 -9.18 42.03 8.08
C PHE A 477 -10.15 42.72 7.15
#